data_AF-A0A8R1ETX0-F1
#
_entry.id   AF-A0A8R1ETX0-F1
#
_cell.length_a   1.000
_cell.length_b   1.000
_cell.length_c   1.000
_cell.angle_alpha   90.00
_cell.angle_beta   90.00
_cell.angle_gamma   90.00
#
_symmetry.space_group_name_H-M   'P 1'
#
loop_
_entity.id
_entity.type
_entity.pdbx_description
1 polymer ?
#
loop_
_entity_poly.entity_id
_entity_poly.type
_entity_poly.pdbx_seq_one_letter_code
_entity_poly.pdbx_strand_id
1 'polypeptide(L)'
;MAAASPAQFDGVDTALAAKLEGVELDEVRRVLYGRPYKSLEIPTTAEKLATDGDFQLVGYHVDAQKEQTRAPRLVRVAAIQNRIHRPTTDSVVEQRDAIHQRVGAMIEAAAAAGANVIGLQEAWTMPFAFCTRERLPWTEFAESVYTGPTTAFLSKLAVKHDIVIVSPILERDEEKDDVIWNTAVVISHTGRVIGRSRKNHIPRVGDFNESTYYMESTLGHPVFETKYGRIGINICYGRHHPQNWMVYALNGAEIIFNPSATVGTLSVFNRVAS
;
A
#
# COMPACT_ATOMS: atom_id res chain seq x y z
N MET A 1 36.54 -5.30 -2.89
CA MET A 1 35.93 -6.61 -2.56
C MET A 1 34.56 -6.63 -3.21
N ALA A 2 34.29 -7.56 -4.13
CA ALA A 2 32.97 -7.68 -4.74
C ALA A 2 31.95 -7.99 -3.63
N ALA A 3 30.92 -7.15 -3.49
CA ALA A 3 29.82 -7.43 -2.59
C ALA A 3 29.22 -8.77 -3.03
N ALA A 4 29.17 -9.74 -2.11
CA ALA A 4 28.48 -11.00 -2.37
C ALA A 4 27.05 -10.67 -2.83
N SER A 5 26.62 -11.28 -3.94
CA SER A 5 25.22 -11.22 -4.35
C SER A 5 24.37 -11.61 -3.14
N PRO A 6 23.31 -10.85 -2.79
CA PRO A 6 22.39 -11.28 -1.75
C PRO A 6 21.92 -12.70 -2.07
N ALA A 7 21.87 -13.57 -1.05
CA ALA A 7 21.28 -14.88 -1.22
C ALA A 7 19.83 -14.68 -1.71
N GLN A 8 19.48 -15.31 -2.83
CA GLN A 8 18.12 -15.26 -3.35
C GLN A 8 17.26 -16.22 -2.52
N PHE A 9 16.19 -15.71 -1.92
CA PHE A 9 15.22 -16.51 -1.18
C PHE A 9 13.81 -15.96 -1.41
N ASP A 10 12.81 -16.85 -1.44
CA ASP A 10 11.43 -16.50 -1.81
C ASP A 10 10.68 -15.76 -0.68
N GLY A 11 11.11 -15.97 0.57
CA GLY A 11 10.56 -15.30 1.74
C GLY A 11 11.30 -15.70 3.01
N VAL A 12 11.34 -14.81 4.00
CA VAL A 12 12.04 -15.05 5.28
C VAL A 12 11.49 -16.31 5.95
N ASP A 13 10.17 -16.47 6.00
CA ASP A 13 9.54 -17.65 6.60
C ASP A 13 9.88 -18.95 5.88
N THR A 14 9.92 -18.94 4.55
CA THR A 14 10.34 -20.10 3.74
C THR A 14 11.80 -20.46 4.02
N ALA A 15 12.67 -19.45 4.07
CA ALA A 15 14.09 -19.65 4.35
C ALA A 15 14.34 -20.19 5.77
N LEU A 16 13.61 -19.69 6.76
CA LEU A 16 13.67 -20.17 8.15
C LEU A 16 13.15 -21.61 8.25
N ALA A 17 11.97 -21.90 7.68
CA ALA A 17 11.37 -23.24 7.73
C ALA A 17 12.17 -24.30 6.95
N ALA A 18 13.01 -23.89 5.99
CA ALA A 18 13.92 -24.79 5.29
C ALA A 18 15.15 -25.21 6.11
N LYS A 19 15.42 -24.54 7.25
CA LYS A 19 16.63 -24.73 8.05
C LYS A 19 16.37 -25.01 9.53
N LEU A 20 15.21 -24.65 10.04
CA LEU A 20 14.82 -24.78 11.43
C LEU A 20 13.48 -25.52 11.51
N GLU A 21 13.29 -26.31 12.56
CA GLU A 21 12.05 -27.03 12.82
C GLU A 21 11.72 -27.10 14.32
N GLY A 22 10.47 -27.47 14.64
CA GLY A 22 10.00 -27.63 16.01
C GLY A 22 10.24 -26.39 16.88
N VAL A 23 10.75 -26.63 18.09
CA VAL A 23 10.92 -25.61 19.14
C VAL A 23 11.85 -24.47 18.70
N GLU A 24 12.87 -24.75 17.90
CA GLU A 24 13.82 -23.71 17.45
C GLU A 24 13.16 -22.74 16.47
N LEU A 25 12.40 -23.26 15.50
CA LEU A 25 11.66 -22.42 14.55
C LEU A 25 10.61 -21.57 15.28
N ASP A 26 9.92 -22.15 16.26
CA ASP A 26 8.91 -21.45 17.06
C ASP A 26 9.53 -20.33 17.90
N GLU A 27 10.69 -20.55 18.51
CA GLU A 27 11.40 -19.54 19.29
C GLU A 27 11.93 -18.40 18.41
N VAL A 28 12.49 -18.72 17.24
CA VAL A 28 12.92 -17.70 16.28
C VAL A 28 11.73 -16.86 15.81
N ARG A 29 10.60 -17.49 15.50
CA ARG A 29 9.37 -16.78 15.12
C ARG A 29 8.83 -15.92 16.26
N ARG A 30 8.88 -16.40 17.51
CA ARG A 30 8.47 -15.63 18.70
C ARG A 30 9.34 -14.38 18.86
N VAL A 31 10.65 -14.48 18.66
CA VAL A 31 11.56 -13.33 18.77
C VAL A 31 11.37 -12.34 17.62
N LEU A 32 11.25 -12.82 16.38
CA LEU A 32 11.14 -11.96 15.20
C LEU A 32 9.76 -11.32 15.01
N TYR A 33 8.68 -12.07 15.25
CA TYR A 33 7.30 -11.64 14.97
C TYR A 33 6.46 -11.40 16.23
N GLY A 34 6.99 -11.72 17.41
CA GLY A 34 6.32 -11.57 18.70
C GLY A 34 5.34 -12.69 19.06
N ARG A 35 4.61 -13.23 18.08
CA ARG A 35 3.66 -14.36 18.25
C ARG A 35 3.40 -15.10 16.94
N PRO A 36 3.01 -16.38 16.98
CA PRO A 36 2.50 -17.07 15.80
C PRO A 36 1.15 -16.47 15.39
N TYR A 37 1.03 -16.05 14.13
CA TYR A 37 -0.23 -15.64 13.54
C TYR A 37 -0.91 -16.86 12.91
N LYS A 38 -2.18 -17.08 13.25
CA LYS A 38 -2.96 -18.18 12.66
C LYS A 38 -3.21 -17.86 11.19
N SER A 39 -3.01 -18.84 10.32
CA SER A 39 -3.45 -18.74 8.93
C SER A 39 -4.96 -18.54 8.88
N LEU A 40 -5.40 -17.66 7.99
CA LEU A 40 -6.81 -17.46 7.68
C LEU A 40 -7.20 -18.43 6.57
N GLU A 41 -8.29 -19.17 6.76
CA GLU A 41 -8.86 -19.99 5.69
C GLU A 41 -9.41 -19.07 4.58
N ILE A 42 -8.92 -19.29 3.36
CA ILE A 42 -9.26 -18.50 2.18
C ILE A 42 -10.29 -19.29 1.37
N PRO A 43 -11.43 -18.68 0.99
CA PRO A 43 -12.41 -19.35 0.14
C PRO A 43 -11.79 -19.84 -1.16
N THR A 44 -12.12 -21.07 -1.58
CA THR A 44 -11.59 -21.69 -2.82
C THR A 44 -11.84 -20.84 -4.07
N THR A 45 -12.91 -20.04 -4.08
CA THR A 45 -13.18 -19.07 -5.15
C THR A 45 -12.09 -18.00 -5.26
N ALA A 46 -11.60 -17.48 -4.13
CA ALA A 46 -10.53 -16.50 -4.10
C ALA A 46 -9.17 -17.14 -4.44
N GLU A 47 -8.92 -18.36 -3.96
CA GLU A 47 -7.71 -19.13 -4.32
C GLU A 47 -7.63 -19.41 -5.82
N LYS A 48 -8.78 -19.76 -6.43
CA LYS A 48 -8.86 -19.95 -7.87
C LYS A 48 -8.57 -18.66 -8.64
N LEU A 49 -9.16 -17.53 -8.24
CA LEU A 49 -8.87 -16.24 -8.86
C LEU A 49 -7.38 -15.87 -8.75
N ALA A 50 -6.75 -16.18 -7.62
CA ALA A 50 -5.32 -15.94 -7.43
C ALA A 50 -4.45 -16.84 -8.30
N THR A 51 -4.80 -18.13 -8.40
CA THR A 51 -4.12 -19.10 -9.27
C THR A 51 -4.27 -18.72 -10.75
N ASP A 52 -5.50 -18.48 -11.22
CA ASP A 52 -5.79 -18.10 -12.60
C ASP A 52 -5.14 -16.74 -12.94
N GLY A 53 -5.04 -15.85 -11.94
CA GLY A 53 -4.40 -14.57 -12.03
C GLY A 53 -2.88 -14.59 -11.86
N ASP A 54 -2.24 -15.73 -11.57
CA ASP A 54 -0.79 -15.83 -11.30
C ASP A 54 -0.31 -14.84 -10.23
N PHE A 55 -0.95 -14.81 -9.06
CA PHE A 55 -0.47 -14.05 -7.90
C PHE A 55 -0.68 -14.80 -6.58
N GLN A 56 0.16 -14.48 -5.60
CA GLN A 56 0.05 -15.05 -4.26
C GLN A 56 -1.13 -14.44 -3.51
N LEU A 57 -1.88 -15.28 -2.81
CA LEU A 57 -2.91 -14.87 -1.88
C LEU A 57 -2.68 -15.60 -0.55
N VAL A 58 -2.38 -14.83 0.50
CA VAL A 58 -2.12 -15.33 1.85
C VAL A 58 -2.95 -14.54 2.85
N GLY A 59 -3.39 -15.21 3.91
CA GLY A 59 -4.26 -14.61 4.91
C GLY A 59 -3.83 -15.02 6.31
N TYR A 60 -3.93 -14.07 7.24
CA TYR A 60 -3.60 -14.26 8.64
C TYR A 60 -4.70 -13.67 9.52
N HIS A 61 -4.87 -14.23 10.70
CA HIS A 61 -5.82 -13.76 11.70
C HIS A 61 -5.11 -13.12 12.89
N VAL A 62 -5.59 -11.95 13.29
CA VAL A 62 -5.16 -11.25 14.51
C VAL A 62 -6.31 -11.26 15.50
N ASP A 63 -6.15 -12.02 16.57
CA ASP A 63 -7.13 -12.13 17.65
C ASP A 63 -7.01 -10.97 18.66
N ALA A 64 -8.15 -10.60 19.25
CA ALA A 64 -8.26 -9.77 20.44
C ALA A 64 -9.01 -10.53 21.54
N GLN A 65 -8.83 -10.12 22.80
CA GLN A 65 -9.57 -10.71 23.92
C GLN A 65 -11.07 -10.36 23.81
N LYS A 66 -11.93 -11.28 24.26
CA LYS A 66 -13.38 -11.05 24.29
C LYS A 66 -13.70 -9.98 25.33
N GLU A 67 -14.35 -8.91 24.90
CA GLU A 67 -14.89 -7.90 25.80
C GLU A 67 -16.27 -8.31 26.35
N GLN A 68 -16.57 -7.87 27.57
CA GLN A 68 -17.90 -8.06 28.18
C GLN A 68 -18.93 -7.05 27.67
N THR A 69 -18.47 -5.85 27.30
CA THR A 69 -19.33 -4.70 26.95
C THR A 69 -19.42 -4.42 25.46
N ARG A 70 -18.57 -5.03 24.63
CA ARG A 70 -18.54 -4.80 23.17
C ARG A 70 -18.51 -6.11 22.42
N ALA A 71 -19.24 -6.17 21.32
CA ALA A 71 -19.11 -7.24 20.34
C ALA A 71 -17.77 -7.13 19.59
N PRO A 72 -17.19 -8.25 19.12
CA PRO A 72 -16.02 -8.21 18.26
C PRO A 72 -16.28 -7.39 17.00
N ARG A 73 -15.39 -6.45 16.69
CA ARG A 73 -15.41 -5.69 15.44
C ARG A 73 -14.42 -6.30 14.45
N LEU A 74 -14.84 -7.37 13.79
CA LEU A 74 -14.00 -8.07 12.82
C LEU A 74 -13.92 -7.28 11.52
N VAL A 75 -12.69 -7.06 11.04
CA VAL A 75 -12.40 -6.35 9.79
C VAL A 75 -11.33 -7.12 9.04
N ARG A 76 -11.59 -7.42 7.77
CA ARG A 76 -10.59 -8.02 6.87
C ARG A 76 -9.93 -6.91 6.05
N VAL A 77 -8.62 -6.80 6.16
CA VAL A 77 -7.81 -5.84 5.42
C VAL A 77 -6.96 -6.60 4.41
N ALA A 78 -6.97 -6.17 3.16
CA ALA A 78 -6.05 -6.67 2.14
C ALA A 78 -5.03 -5.59 1.76
N ALA A 79 -3.78 -6.00 1.59
CA ALA A 79 -2.72 -5.18 1.03
C ALA A 79 -2.31 -5.78 -0.33
N ILE A 80 -2.30 -4.97 -1.37
CA ILE A 80 -1.95 -5.40 -2.73
C ILE A 80 -0.59 -4.83 -3.09
N GLN A 81 0.31 -5.73 -3.51
CA GLN A 81 1.61 -5.40 -4.08
C GLN A 81 1.71 -6.01 -5.49
N ASN A 82 2.27 -5.24 -6.42
CA ASN A 82 2.44 -5.67 -7.81
C ASN A 82 3.66 -5.01 -8.45
N ARG A 83 3.99 -5.48 -9.67
CA ARG A 83 4.98 -4.86 -10.56
C ARG A 83 4.28 -4.08 -11.67
N ILE A 84 5.04 -3.30 -12.44
CA ILE A 84 4.54 -2.74 -13.70
C ILE A 84 4.33 -3.86 -14.74
N HIS A 85 3.38 -3.67 -15.64
CA HIS A 85 2.93 -4.70 -16.59
C HIS A 85 3.17 -4.36 -18.07
N ARG A 86 3.80 -3.21 -18.34
CA ARG A 86 4.22 -2.77 -19.67
C ARG A 86 5.60 -2.12 -19.60
N PRO A 87 6.38 -2.11 -20.70
CA PRO A 87 7.60 -1.32 -20.80
C PRO A 87 7.34 0.15 -20.47
N THR A 88 8.33 0.80 -19.86
CA THR A 88 8.25 2.22 -19.50
C THR A 88 8.27 3.15 -20.72
N THR A 89 8.50 2.60 -21.92
CA THR A 89 8.47 3.28 -23.21
C THR A 89 7.09 3.28 -23.89
N ASP A 90 6.15 2.46 -23.42
CA ASP A 90 4.77 2.45 -23.93
C ASP A 90 4.05 3.75 -23.54
N SER A 91 2.89 4.05 -24.13
CA SER A 91 2.15 5.25 -23.74
C SER A 91 1.69 5.19 -22.27
N VAL A 92 1.58 6.36 -21.63
CA VAL A 92 1.11 6.50 -20.23
C VAL A 92 -0.22 5.78 -20.01
N VAL A 93 -1.14 5.90 -20.97
CA VAL A 93 -2.46 5.26 -20.92
C VAL A 93 -2.35 3.74 -20.96
N GLU A 94 -1.57 3.18 -21.88
CA GLU A 94 -1.38 1.72 -21.98
C GLU A 94 -0.72 1.14 -20.73
N GLN A 95 0.28 1.85 -20.17
CA GLN A 95 0.92 1.46 -18.92
C GLN A 95 -0.07 1.44 -17.76
N ARG A 96 -0.83 2.53 -17.56
CA ARG A 96 -1.84 2.65 -16.49
C ARG A 96 -2.92 1.58 -16.63
N ASP A 97 -3.49 1.42 -17.84
CA ASP A 97 -4.62 0.53 -18.07
C ASP A 97 -4.21 -0.95 -17.88
N ALA A 98 -2.97 -1.32 -18.24
CA ALA A 98 -2.43 -2.65 -17.94
C ALA A 98 -2.30 -2.90 -16.42
N ILE A 99 -1.91 -1.89 -15.66
CA ILE A 99 -1.85 -1.99 -14.20
C ILE A 99 -3.26 -2.03 -13.59
N HIS A 100 -4.21 -1.23 -14.09
CA HIS A 100 -5.63 -1.28 -13.68
C HIS A 100 -6.21 -2.68 -13.88
N GLN A 101 -5.99 -3.32 -15.02
CA GLN A 101 -6.46 -4.68 -15.29
C GLN A 101 -5.88 -5.67 -14.27
N ARG A 102 -4.57 -5.60 -14.01
CA ARG A 102 -3.93 -6.48 -13.03
C ARG A 102 -4.51 -6.29 -11.63
N VAL A 103 -4.50 -5.05 -11.14
CA VAL A 103 -4.91 -4.73 -9.78
C VAL A 103 -6.40 -4.96 -9.60
N GLY A 104 -7.21 -4.75 -10.66
CA GLY A 104 -8.61 -5.13 -10.68
C GLY A 104 -8.83 -6.62 -10.36
N ALA A 105 -8.09 -7.51 -11.02
CA ALA A 105 -8.17 -8.95 -10.74
C ALA A 105 -7.74 -9.30 -9.29
N MET A 106 -6.71 -8.62 -8.76
CA MET A 106 -6.28 -8.78 -7.37
C MET A 106 -7.32 -8.27 -6.37
N ILE A 107 -7.98 -7.15 -6.67
CA ILE A 107 -9.09 -6.61 -5.88
C ILE A 107 -10.27 -7.58 -5.87
N GLU A 108 -10.60 -8.18 -7.01
CA GLU A 108 -11.67 -9.17 -7.10
C GLU A 108 -11.37 -10.42 -6.25
N ALA A 109 -10.13 -10.91 -6.27
CA ALA A 109 -9.70 -12.02 -5.42
C ALA A 109 -9.75 -11.65 -3.92
N ALA A 110 -9.28 -10.45 -3.56
CA ALA A 110 -9.33 -9.96 -2.18
C ALA A 110 -10.78 -9.80 -1.68
N ALA A 111 -11.67 -9.28 -2.52
CA ALA A 111 -13.10 -9.19 -2.23
C ALA A 111 -13.74 -10.58 -2.07
N ALA A 112 -13.39 -11.53 -2.94
CA ALA A 112 -13.82 -12.93 -2.81
C ALA A 112 -13.29 -13.59 -1.52
N ALA A 113 -12.13 -13.15 -1.02
CA ALA A 113 -11.60 -13.53 0.28
C ALA A 113 -12.24 -12.75 1.45
N GLY A 114 -13.26 -11.93 1.20
CA GLY A 114 -14.02 -11.18 2.20
C GLY A 114 -13.35 -9.91 2.71
N ALA A 115 -12.38 -9.34 1.98
CA ALA A 115 -11.77 -8.07 2.36
C ALA A 115 -12.83 -6.96 2.47
N ASN A 116 -12.71 -6.12 3.51
CA ASN A 116 -13.55 -4.95 3.72
C ASN A 116 -12.81 -3.65 3.35
N VAL A 117 -11.49 -3.63 3.55
CA VAL A 117 -10.63 -2.49 3.24
C VAL A 117 -9.44 -3.00 2.43
N ILE A 118 -9.13 -2.35 1.32
CA ILE A 118 -7.99 -2.68 0.47
C ILE A 118 -7.03 -1.49 0.41
N GLY A 119 -5.75 -1.74 0.68
CA GLY A 119 -4.66 -0.78 0.48
C GLY A 119 -3.79 -1.14 -0.71
N LEU A 120 -3.58 -0.17 -1.60
CA LEU A 120 -2.67 -0.30 -2.74
C LEU A 120 -1.29 0.28 -2.41
N GLN A 121 -0.25 -0.12 -3.15
CA GLN A 121 1.11 0.40 -2.99
C GLN A 121 1.24 1.87 -3.41
N GLU A 122 2.37 2.50 -3.06
CA GLU A 122 2.62 3.90 -3.42
C GLU A 122 2.69 4.08 -4.94
N ALA A 123 2.05 5.15 -5.45
CA ALA A 123 2.05 5.51 -6.86
C ALA A 123 1.74 4.32 -7.79
N TRP A 124 0.78 3.48 -7.40
CA TRP A 124 0.57 2.15 -7.98
C TRP A 124 0.25 2.18 -9.47
N THR A 125 -0.24 3.31 -10.00
CA THR A 125 -0.65 3.48 -11.39
C THR A 125 0.50 3.77 -12.36
N MET A 126 1.73 3.92 -11.87
CA MET A 126 2.88 4.33 -12.68
C MET A 126 4.16 3.57 -12.32
N PRO A 127 5.14 3.49 -13.24
CA PRO A 127 6.51 3.18 -12.85
C PRO A 127 7.01 4.20 -11.82
N PHE A 128 7.84 3.76 -10.88
CA PHE A 128 8.45 4.66 -9.90
C PHE A 128 9.58 5.48 -10.54
N ALA A 129 9.21 6.39 -11.43
CA ALA A 129 10.10 7.09 -12.35
C ALA A 129 10.81 8.31 -11.74
N PHE A 130 10.57 8.63 -10.47
CA PHE A 130 11.16 9.80 -9.80
C PHE A 130 12.69 9.77 -9.74
N CYS A 131 13.31 8.61 -9.97
CA CYS A 131 14.76 8.47 -10.13
C CYS A 131 15.30 9.15 -11.39
N THR A 132 14.49 9.29 -12.44
CA THR A 132 14.91 9.91 -13.72
C THR A 132 15.05 11.42 -13.62
N ARG A 133 14.28 12.07 -12.72
CA ARG A 133 14.12 13.53 -12.60
C ARG A 133 13.50 14.22 -13.81
N GLU A 134 13.14 13.47 -14.86
CA GLU A 134 12.47 13.98 -16.04
C GLU A 134 11.02 14.35 -15.71
N ARG A 135 10.51 15.46 -16.24
CA ARG A 135 9.11 15.83 -16.01
C ARG A 135 8.16 15.12 -16.97
N LEU A 136 8.49 15.11 -18.27
CA LEU A 136 7.69 14.42 -19.28
C LEU A 136 8.36 13.10 -19.66
N PRO A 137 7.58 12.03 -19.92
CA PRO A 137 6.12 11.97 -19.86
C PRO A 137 5.57 11.72 -18.44
N TRP A 138 6.43 11.59 -17.42
CA TRP A 138 6.04 11.10 -16.09
C TRP A 138 4.95 11.91 -15.37
N THR A 139 4.91 13.22 -15.57
CA THR A 139 3.87 14.09 -14.99
C THR A 139 2.51 13.95 -15.67
N GLU A 140 2.41 13.30 -16.83
CA GLU A 140 1.13 12.95 -17.46
C GLU A 140 0.40 11.82 -16.72
N PHE A 141 1.10 11.06 -15.86
CA PHE A 141 0.46 10.13 -14.92
C PHE A 141 -0.28 10.86 -13.78
N ALA A 142 -0.11 12.17 -13.62
CA ALA A 142 -0.79 12.92 -12.57
C ALA A 142 -2.27 13.12 -12.93
N GLU A 143 -3.16 12.68 -12.05
CA GLU A 143 -4.61 12.66 -12.28
C GLU A 143 -5.36 13.44 -11.20
N SER A 144 -6.57 13.93 -11.50
CA SER A 144 -7.48 14.44 -10.47
C SER A 144 -7.92 13.33 -9.53
N VAL A 145 -7.92 13.61 -8.23
CA VAL A 145 -8.39 12.65 -7.20
C VAL A 145 -9.89 12.38 -7.28
N TYR A 146 -10.68 13.28 -7.86
CA TYR A 146 -12.14 13.18 -7.91
C TYR A 146 -12.64 12.67 -9.26
N THR A 147 -12.04 13.12 -10.36
CA THR A 147 -12.50 12.85 -11.73
C THR A 147 -11.50 12.04 -12.55
N GLY A 148 -10.33 11.72 -12.00
CA GLY A 148 -9.30 10.94 -12.67
C GLY A 148 -9.77 9.53 -13.01
N PRO A 149 -9.26 8.95 -14.13
CA PRO A 149 -9.65 7.63 -14.58
C PRO A 149 -9.40 6.54 -13.52
N THR A 150 -8.34 6.67 -12.72
CA THR A 150 -8.04 5.74 -11.62
C THR A 150 -9.11 5.76 -10.53
N THR A 151 -9.54 6.95 -10.08
CA THR A 151 -10.64 7.06 -9.10
C THR A 151 -11.94 6.52 -9.68
N ALA A 152 -12.26 6.81 -10.93
CA ALA A 152 -13.47 6.30 -11.59
C ALA A 152 -13.47 4.77 -11.71
N PHE A 153 -12.33 4.17 -12.05
CA PHE A 153 -12.13 2.72 -12.10
C PHE A 153 -12.36 2.08 -10.72
N LEU A 154 -11.67 2.58 -9.69
CA LEU A 154 -11.77 2.02 -8.34
C LEU A 154 -13.13 2.25 -7.69
N SER A 155 -13.81 3.36 -7.99
CA SER A 155 -15.15 3.65 -7.46
C SER A 155 -16.16 2.58 -7.89
N LYS A 156 -16.06 2.08 -9.14
CA LYS A 156 -16.91 0.98 -9.62
C LYS A 156 -16.65 -0.31 -8.85
N LEU A 157 -15.38 -0.63 -8.59
CA LEU A 157 -14.99 -1.82 -7.81
C LEU A 157 -15.42 -1.71 -6.34
N ALA A 158 -15.27 -0.53 -5.74
CA ALA A 158 -15.69 -0.25 -4.37
C ALA A 158 -17.19 -0.52 -4.18
N VAL A 159 -18.03 -0.03 -5.10
CA VAL A 159 -19.48 -0.31 -5.09
C VAL A 159 -19.77 -1.78 -5.34
N LYS A 160 -19.17 -2.37 -6.38
CA LYS A 160 -19.41 -3.76 -6.79
C LYS A 160 -19.16 -4.74 -5.66
N HIS A 161 -18.14 -4.49 -4.84
CA HIS A 161 -17.69 -5.40 -3.79
C HIS A 161 -18.01 -4.93 -2.37
N ASP A 162 -18.66 -3.78 -2.20
CA ASP A 162 -18.93 -3.16 -0.91
C ASP A 162 -17.64 -2.97 -0.06
N ILE A 163 -16.57 -2.46 -0.68
CA ILE A 163 -15.25 -2.33 -0.04
C ILE A 163 -14.77 -0.87 0.02
N VAL A 164 -13.96 -0.55 1.03
CA VAL A 164 -13.18 0.70 1.07
C VAL A 164 -11.84 0.48 0.37
N ILE A 165 -11.40 1.44 -0.44
CA ILE A 165 -10.11 1.37 -1.14
C ILE A 165 -9.25 2.60 -0.82
N VAL A 166 -8.01 2.35 -0.41
CA VAL A 166 -6.95 3.36 -0.26
C VAL A 166 -6.05 3.31 -1.50
N SER A 167 -6.06 4.39 -2.28
CA SER A 167 -5.40 4.47 -3.60
C SER A 167 -4.35 5.58 -3.64
N PRO A 168 -3.06 5.26 -3.45
CA PRO A 168 -1.95 6.21 -3.60
C PRO A 168 -1.61 6.49 -5.06
N ILE A 169 -1.83 7.72 -5.51
CA ILE A 169 -1.60 8.18 -6.89
C ILE A 169 -0.73 9.44 -6.92
N LEU A 170 -0.22 9.76 -8.11
CA LEU A 170 0.25 11.11 -8.41
C LEU A 170 -1.00 11.97 -8.70
N GLU A 171 -1.24 12.95 -7.86
CA GLU A 171 -2.37 13.86 -7.98
C GLU A 171 -1.98 15.10 -8.77
N ARG A 172 -2.89 15.56 -9.64
CA ARG A 172 -2.90 16.92 -10.21
C ARG A 172 -4.03 17.71 -9.55
N ASP A 173 -3.68 18.77 -8.83
CA ASP A 173 -4.64 19.62 -8.13
C ASP A 173 -5.08 20.78 -9.03
N GLU A 174 -6.12 20.55 -9.84
CA GLU A 174 -6.67 21.53 -10.80
C GLU A 174 -7.15 22.82 -10.10
N GLU A 175 -7.53 22.76 -8.82
CA GLU A 175 -7.92 23.92 -8.01
C GLU A 175 -6.72 24.78 -7.56
N LYS A 176 -5.49 24.27 -7.71
CA LYS A 176 -4.25 24.94 -7.32
C LYS A 176 -3.27 24.96 -8.49
N ASP A 177 -3.71 25.50 -9.63
CA ASP A 177 -2.87 25.72 -10.81
C ASP A 177 -2.10 24.46 -11.26
N ASP A 178 -2.79 23.32 -11.27
CA ASP A 178 -2.25 22.01 -11.67
C ASP A 178 -1.03 21.53 -10.86
N VAL A 179 -0.85 22.00 -9.63
CA VAL A 179 0.24 21.55 -8.75
C VAL A 179 0.12 20.05 -8.49
N ILE A 180 1.26 19.36 -8.60
CA ILE A 180 1.36 17.92 -8.44
C ILE A 180 1.62 17.54 -6.98
N TRP A 181 1.01 16.44 -6.52
CA TRP A 181 1.15 15.91 -5.16
C TRP A 181 1.27 14.39 -5.16
N ASN A 182 1.93 13.82 -4.14
CA ASN A 182 1.84 12.40 -3.83
C ASN A 182 0.71 12.20 -2.81
N THR A 183 -0.35 11.50 -3.24
CA THR A 183 -1.65 11.56 -2.56
C THR A 183 -2.28 10.18 -2.47
N ALA A 184 -2.73 9.81 -1.28
CA ALA A 184 -3.61 8.67 -1.08
C ALA A 184 -5.07 9.12 -1.02
N VAL A 185 -5.86 8.63 -1.98
CA VAL A 185 -7.31 8.86 -2.06
C VAL A 185 -8.03 7.75 -1.30
N VAL A 186 -9.03 8.11 -0.50
CA VAL A 186 -9.89 7.13 0.19
C VAL A 186 -11.26 7.10 -0.47
N ILE A 187 -11.59 5.95 -1.03
CA ILE A 187 -12.85 5.69 -1.71
C ILE A 187 -13.69 4.79 -0.80
N SER A 188 -14.88 5.25 -0.43
CA SER A 188 -15.80 4.47 0.39
C SER A 188 -16.41 3.30 -0.39
N HIS A 189 -16.99 2.36 0.35
CA HIS A 189 -17.85 1.30 -0.18
C HIS A 189 -19.04 1.80 -1.04
N THR A 190 -19.41 3.09 -0.94
CA THR A 190 -20.43 3.68 -1.82
C THR A 190 -19.85 4.20 -3.13
N GLY A 191 -18.56 3.99 -3.39
CA GLY A 191 -17.83 4.52 -4.56
C GLY A 191 -17.56 6.02 -4.49
N ARG A 192 -17.78 6.67 -3.35
CA ARG A 192 -17.53 8.11 -3.19
C ARG A 192 -16.14 8.32 -2.64
N VAL A 193 -15.42 9.30 -3.16
CA VAL A 193 -14.21 9.81 -2.50
C VAL A 193 -14.64 10.48 -1.19
N ILE A 194 -14.18 9.94 -0.06
CA ILE A 194 -14.46 10.51 1.27
C ILE A 194 -13.33 11.43 1.76
N GLY A 195 -12.21 11.45 1.05
CA GLY A 195 -11.13 12.41 1.25
C GLY A 195 -9.81 11.95 0.65
N ARG A 196 -8.77 12.75 0.91
CA ARG A 196 -7.39 12.53 0.46
C ARG A 196 -6.40 12.85 1.56
N SER A 197 -5.29 12.11 1.62
CA SER A 197 -4.11 12.41 2.44
C SER A 197 -2.91 12.66 1.52
N ARG A 198 -2.16 13.73 1.73
CA ARG A 198 -0.95 14.06 0.96
C ARG A 198 0.30 13.69 1.76
N LYS A 199 1.38 13.35 1.06
CA LYS A 199 2.65 12.92 1.69
C LYS A 199 3.26 14.04 2.54
N ASN A 200 3.34 13.83 3.85
CA ASN A 200 3.86 14.82 4.81
C ASN A 200 5.38 14.97 4.74
N HIS A 201 6.10 13.87 4.51
CA HIS A 201 7.56 13.85 4.50
C HIS A 201 8.07 13.40 3.13
N ILE A 202 8.75 14.29 2.43
CA ILE A 202 9.27 14.04 1.08
C ILE A 202 10.76 13.66 1.17
N PRO A 203 11.17 12.48 0.65
CA PRO A 203 12.57 12.14 0.57
C PRO A 203 13.30 13.04 -0.44
N ARG A 204 14.55 13.36 -0.11
CA ARG A 204 15.49 14.08 -0.98
C ARG A 204 16.81 13.31 -1.16
N VAL A 205 16.77 11.99 -0.94
CA VAL A 205 17.97 11.16 -0.75
C VAL A 205 18.14 10.18 -1.91
N GLY A 206 19.34 10.19 -2.52
CA GLY A 206 19.71 9.23 -3.56
C GLY A 206 18.81 9.29 -4.79
N ASP A 207 18.32 8.14 -5.22
CA ASP A 207 17.40 8.01 -6.37
C ASP A 207 15.97 8.46 -6.04
N PHE A 208 15.64 8.67 -4.76
CA PHE A 208 14.35 9.21 -4.33
C PHE A 208 14.37 10.74 -4.36
N ASN A 209 14.46 11.33 -5.56
CA ASN A 209 14.42 12.78 -5.79
C ASN A 209 12.98 13.30 -5.91
N GLU A 210 12.09 12.81 -5.05
CA GLU A 210 10.67 13.12 -5.13
C GLU A 210 10.35 14.62 -5.01
N SER A 211 11.19 15.37 -4.30
CA SER A 211 11.03 16.82 -4.12
C SER A 211 11.15 17.63 -5.43
N THR A 212 11.55 17.03 -6.55
CA THR A 212 11.51 17.72 -7.86
C THR A 212 10.10 17.70 -8.48
N TYR A 213 9.20 16.86 -7.96
CA TYR A 213 7.85 16.68 -8.51
C TYR A 213 6.77 17.30 -7.63
N TYR A 214 6.89 17.21 -6.30
CA TYR A 214 5.88 17.66 -5.34
C TYR A 214 6.48 18.09 -4.00
N MET A 215 5.71 18.88 -3.25
CA MET A 215 6.11 19.46 -1.97
C MET A 215 5.43 18.76 -0.78
N GLU A 216 5.90 19.05 0.43
CA GLU A 216 5.29 18.57 1.68
C GLU A 216 3.81 18.97 1.78
N SER A 217 2.98 18.03 2.22
CA SER A 217 1.55 18.23 2.46
C SER A 217 1.24 19.36 3.46
N THR A 218 0.14 20.07 3.19
CA THR A 218 -0.47 21.05 4.12
C THR A 218 -1.77 20.54 4.75
N LEU A 219 -2.16 19.28 4.46
CA LEU A 219 -3.43 18.69 4.94
C LEU A 219 -3.35 18.09 6.35
N GLY A 220 -2.15 18.09 6.96
CA GLY A 220 -1.93 17.50 8.28
C GLY A 220 -2.01 15.97 8.26
N HIS A 221 -2.73 15.39 9.22
CA HIS A 221 -2.79 13.93 9.44
C HIS A 221 -4.26 13.48 9.49
N PRO A 222 -5.00 13.56 8.37
CA PRO A 222 -6.42 13.25 8.34
C PRO A 222 -6.66 11.77 8.67
N VAL A 223 -7.73 11.51 9.42
CA VAL A 223 -8.21 10.17 9.72
C VAL A 223 -9.61 10.03 9.13
N PHE A 224 -9.82 8.97 8.35
CA PHE A 224 -11.03 8.76 7.58
C PHE A 224 -11.90 7.76 8.30
N GLU A 225 -13.07 8.20 8.77
CA GLU A 225 -14.06 7.32 9.36
C GLU A 225 -14.80 6.53 8.27
N THR A 226 -14.82 5.22 8.43
CA THR A 226 -15.54 4.29 7.56
C THR A 226 -16.37 3.34 8.40
N LYS A 227 -17.33 2.63 7.78
CA LYS A 227 -18.07 1.57 8.48
C LYS A 227 -17.19 0.40 8.96
N TYR A 228 -15.95 0.32 8.49
CA TYR A 228 -14.96 -0.69 8.87
C TYR A 228 -13.89 -0.16 9.83
N GLY A 229 -14.03 1.08 10.32
CA GLY A 229 -13.11 1.72 11.25
C GLY A 229 -12.45 2.96 10.69
N ARG A 230 -11.62 3.57 11.54
CA ARG A 230 -10.90 4.82 11.28
C ARG A 230 -9.53 4.54 10.67
N ILE A 231 -9.30 5.05 9.47
CA ILE A 231 -8.11 4.77 8.66
C ILE A 231 -7.21 6.01 8.61
N GLY A 232 -5.94 5.85 8.97
CA GLY A 232 -4.86 6.79 8.70
C GLY A 232 -3.97 6.31 7.56
N ILE A 233 -3.24 7.21 6.89
CA ILE A 233 -2.37 6.84 5.76
C ILE A 233 -1.03 7.56 5.88
N ASN A 234 -0.01 6.82 6.29
CA ASN A 234 1.35 7.30 6.37
C ASN A 234 2.11 6.94 5.08
N ILE A 235 2.25 7.87 4.15
CA ILE A 235 2.82 7.56 2.82
C ILE A 235 4.35 7.44 2.89
N CYS A 236 4.86 6.26 2.52
CA CYS A 236 6.25 5.94 2.23
C CYS A 236 7.29 6.50 3.19
N TYR A 237 7.95 7.61 2.86
CA TYR A 237 9.07 8.17 3.63
C TYR A 237 8.65 8.66 5.03
N GLY A 238 7.35 8.91 5.23
CA GLY A 238 6.81 9.13 6.56
C GLY A 238 6.96 7.93 7.50
N ARG A 239 7.34 6.72 7.00
CA ARG A 239 7.66 5.55 7.83
C ARG A 239 8.83 5.81 8.80
N HIS A 240 9.76 6.68 8.42
CA HIS A 240 10.97 6.99 9.19
C HIS A 240 10.75 8.05 10.27
N HIS A 241 9.53 8.58 10.39
CA HIS A 241 9.19 9.67 11.29
C HIS A 241 8.20 9.17 12.35
N PRO A 242 8.66 8.71 13.53
CA PRO A 242 7.78 8.22 14.61
C PRO A 242 6.65 9.20 14.98
N GLN A 243 6.93 10.50 14.95
CA GLN A 243 5.97 11.57 15.17
C GLN A 243 4.83 11.58 14.12
N ASN A 244 5.11 11.22 12.86
CA ASN A 244 4.09 11.15 11.82
C ASN A 244 3.09 10.02 12.12
N TRP A 245 3.59 8.85 12.56
CA TRP A 245 2.75 7.76 13.05
C TRP A 245 1.94 8.15 14.29
N MET A 246 2.59 8.80 15.25
CA MET A 246 1.98 9.23 16.50
C MET A 246 0.79 10.15 16.26
N VAL A 247 0.90 11.13 15.36
CA VAL A 247 -0.20 12.09 15.12
C VAL A 247 -1.41 11.41 14.46
N TYR A 248 -1.22 10.45 13.55
CA TYR A 248 -2.36 9.66 13.05
C TYR A 248 -3.06 8.87 14.17
N ALA A 249 -2.28 8.27 15.08
CA ALA A 249 -2.83 7.56 16.24
C ALA A 249 -3.55 8.50 17.22
N LEU A 250 -2.99 9.68 17.50
CA LEU A 250 -3.63 10.72 18.33
C LEU A 250 -4.94 11.23 17.72
N ASN A 251 -5.01 11.31 16.39
CA ASN A 251 -6.22 11.66 15.65
C ASN A 251 -7.23 10.49 15.58
N GLY A 252 -6.95 9.36 16.25
CA GLY A 252 -7.86 8.25 16.44
C GLY A 252 -7.80 7.17 15.36
N ALA A 253 -6.77 7.13 14.52
CA ALA A 253 -6.60 6.05 13.54
C ALA A 253 -6.52 4.68 14.25
N GLU A 254 -7.28 3.71 13.75
CA GLU A 254 -7.29 2.33 14.23
C GLU A 254 -6.43 1.43 13.34
N ILE A 255 -6.36 1.76 12.04
CA ILE A 255 -5.49 1.13 11.05
C ILE A 255 -4.74 2.24 10.34
N ILE A 256 -3.41 2.14 10.25
CA ILE A 256 -2.57 3.07 9.50
C ILE A 256 -1.91 2.32 8.34
N PHE A 257 -2.30 2.66 7.11
CA PHE A 257 -1.64 2.12 5.92
C PHE A 257 -0.32 2.84 5.68
N ASN A 258 0.71 2.07 5.28
CA ASN A 258 1.99 2.63 4.85
C ASN A 258 2.36 2.21 3.42
N PRO A 259 1.63 2.74 2.42
CA PRO A 259 1.98 2.48 1.02
C PRO A 259 3.38 3.01 0.74
N SER A 260 4.25 2.15 0.20
CA SER A 260 5.67 2.45 0.02
C SER A 260 6.20 1.88 -1.28
N ALA A 261 7.13 2.59 -1.91
CA ALA A 261 8.09 2.05 -2.88
C ALA A 261 9.51 2.24 -2.35
N THR A 262 10.27 1.15 -2.18
CA THR A 262 11.65 1.20 -1.67
C THR A 262 12.49 0.09 -2.29
N VAL A 263 13.80 0.33 -2.44
CA VAL A 263 14.77 -0.66 -2.94
C VAL A 263 15.91 -0.88 -1.94
N GLY A 264 16.50 -2.08 -1.95
CA GLY A 264 17.24 -2.66 -0.82
C GLY A 264 18.54 -1.98 -0.38
N THR A 265 19.12 -1.08 -1.16
CA THR A 265 20.35 -0.35 -0.77
C THR A 265 20.07 0.92 0.04
N LEU A 266 18.85 1.46 -0.01
CA LEU A 266 18.49 2.77 0.57
C LEU A 266 17.67 2.67 1.87
N SER A 267 17.23 1.47 2.27
CA SER A 267 16.42 1.24 3.48
C SER A 267 17.24 0.93 4.74
N VAL A 268 18.56 0.79 4.62
CA VAL A 268 19.43 0.65 5.79
C VAL A 268 19.56 2.03 6.41
N PHE A 269 19.12 2.19 7.66
CA PHE A 269 19.42 3.35 8.49
C PHE A 269 20.87 3.77 8.22
N ASN A 270 21.08 5.02 7.78
CA ASN A 270 22.40 5.63 7.82
C ASN A 270 22.93 5.40 9.23
N ARG A 271 23.86 4.45 9.39
CA ARG A 271 24.67 4.36 10.59
C ARG A 271 25.31 5.73 10.69
N VAL A 272 24.86 6.51 11.66
CA VAL A 272 25.62 7.67 12.10
C VAL A 272 26.98 7.10 12.47
N ALA A 273 27.96 7.38 11.62
CA ALA A 273 29.35 7.12 11.94
C ALA A 273 29.68 8.01 13.13
N SER A 274 29.76 7.40 14.31
CA SER A 274 30.62 7.86 15.39
C SER A 274 32.04 7.42 15.09
#